data_AF-M2V4N8-F1
#
_entry.id   AF-M2V4N8-F1
#
_cell.length_a   1.000
_cell.length_b   1.000
_cell.length_c   1.000
_cell.angle_alpha   90.00
_cell.angle_beta   90.00
_cell.angle_gamma   90.00
#
_symmetry.space_group_name_H-M   'P 1'
#
loop_
_entity.id
_entity.type
_entity.pdbx_description
1 polymer ?
#
loop_
_entity_poly.entity_id
_entity_poly.type
_entity_poly.pdbx_seq_one_letter_code
_entity_poly.pdbx_strand_id
1 'polypeptide(L)'
;MFLLGILLAPLLWMLFATLPAMEFQSGWIGLLVAGMLVGVGTRYGSGCTSGHGVCGISRLSPRSIVATVAFMVAGFATVYVLRHLLGG
;
A
#
# COMPACT_ATOMS: atom_id res chain seq x y z
N MET A 1 3.60 -16.25 6.90
CA MET A 1 2.86 -16.72 5.72
C MET A 1 2.60 -15.60 4.72
N PHE A 2 1.88 -14.51 5.08
CA PHE A 2 1.59 -13.41 4.14
C PHE A 2 2.84 -12.76 3.51
N LEU A 3 3.87 -12.45 4.32
CA LEU A 3 5.14 -11.90 3.82
C LEU A 3 5.87 -12.84 2.86
N LEU A 4 5.88 -14.15 3.16
CA LEU A 4 6.43 -15.17 2.27
C LEU A 4 5.64 -15.22 0.95
N GLY A 5 4.31 -15.09 1.00
CA GLY A 5 3.48 -15.00 -0.19
C GLY A 5 3.79 -13.78 -1.06
N ILE A 6 3.97 -12.60 -0.45
CA ILE A 6 4.39 -11.38 -1.17
C ILE A 6 5.77 -11.56 -1.83
N LEU A 7 6.70 -12.28 -1.18
CA LEU A 7 8.04 -12.50 -1.72
C LEU A 7 8.07 -13.56 -2.82
N LEU A 8 7.28 -14.64 -2.67
CA LEU A 8 7.21 -15.76 -3.60
C LEU A 8 6.39 -15.44 -4.86
N ALA A 9 5.33 -14.62 -4.75
CA ALA A 9 4.47 -14.27 -5.88
C ALA A 9 5.22 -13.69 -7.10
N PRO A 10 6.09 -12.66 -6.97
CA PRO A 10 6.85 -12.16 -8.11
C PRO A 10 7.92 -13.16 -8.60
N LEU A 11 8.48 -13.98 -7.69
CA LEU A 11 9.43 -15.04 -8.06
C LEU A 11 8.78 -16.11 -8.95
N LEU A 12 7.55 -16.50 -8.63
CA LEU A 12 6.77 -17.44 -9.45
C LEU A 12 6.32 -16.78 -10.75
N TRP A 13 6.02 -15.47 -10.73
CA TRP A 13 5.64 -14.74 -11.93
C TRP A 13 6.80 -14.60 -12.94
N MET A 14 8.05 -14.56 -12.47
CA MET A 14 9.25 -14.59 -13.34
C MET A 14 9.31 -15.82 -14.24
N LEU A 15 8.66 -16.94 -13.89
CA LEU A 15 8.62 -18.13 -14.74
C LEU A 15 7.70 -17.95 -15.97
N PHE A 16 6.75 -17.01 -15.94
CA PHE A 16 5.73 -16.84 -16.97
C PHE A 16 5.90 -15.55 -17.79
N ALA A 17 6.44 -14.48 -17.21
CA ALA A 17 6.62 -13.20 -17.91
C ALA A 17 7.82 -12.39 -17.38
N THR A 18 8.39 -11.54 -18.24
CA THR A 18 9.39 -10.55 -17.82
C THR A 18 8.74 -9.50 -16.92
N LEU A 19 9.44 -9.09 -15.85
CA LEU A 19 8.91 -8.03 -14.99
C LEU A 19 8.93 -6.70 -15.75
N PRO A 20 7.89 -5.86 -15.57
CA PRO A 20 7.92 -4.49 -16.06
C PRO A 20 9.09 -3.74 -15.41
N ALA A 21 9.71 -2.83 -16.17
CA ALA A 21 10.78 -1.98 -15.65
C ALA A 21 10.27 -1.13 -14.48
N MET A 22 10.97 -1.17 -13.34
CA MET A 22 10.64 -0.35 -12.18
C MET A 22 11.04 1.11 -12.45
N GLU A 23 10.08 1.89 -12.95
CA GLU A 23 10.21 3.32 -13.15
C GLU A 23 9.89 4.06 -11.85
N PHE A 24 10.92 4.52 -11.13
CA PHE A 24 10.75 5.30 -9.90
C PHE A 24 10.60 6.79 -10.21
N GLN A 25 9.37 7.25 -10.38
CA GLN A 25 9.09 8.68 -10.63
C GLN A 25 9.43 9.60 -9.45
N SER A 26 9.54 9.10 -8.21
CA SER A 26 9.66 9.95 -7.00
C SER A 26 11.08 10.20 -6.48
N GLY A 27 12.12 9.66 -7.13
CA GLY A 27 13.49 9.74 -6.63
C GLY A 27 13.69 9.07 -5.25
N TRP A 28 14.93 8.91 -4.81
CA TRP A 28 15.26 8.20 -3.56
C TRP A 28 14.71 8.88 -2.30
N ILE A 29 14.65 10.22 -2.30
CA ILE A 29 14.14 11.00 -1.16
C ILE A 29 12.63 10.80 -0.99
N GLY A 30 11.88 10.79 -2.10
CA GLY A 30 10.44 10.56 -2.07
C GLY A 30 10.09 9.18 -1.51
N LEU A 31 10.85 8.15 -1.90
CA LEU A 31 10.71 6.79 -1.39
C LEU A 31 10.98 6.68 0.12
N LEU A 32 12.04 7.32 0.62
CA LEU A 32 12.37 7.33 2.06
C LEU A 32 11.28 8.01 2.88
N VAL A 33 10.84 9.20 2.46
CA VAL A 33 9.80 9.97 3.15
C VAL A 33 8.47 9.22 3.12
N ALA A 34 8.08 8.67 1.97
CA ALA A 34 6.86 7.86 1.83
C ALA A 34 6.92 6.63 2.72
N GLY A 35 8.05 5.90 2.75
CA GLY A 35 8.24 4.73 3.59
C GLY A 35 8.11 5.07 5.08
N MET A 36 8.69 6.17 5.52
CA MET A 36 8.61 6.62 6.92
C MET A 36 7.18 7.03 7.29
N LEU A 37 6.49 7.81 6.45
CA LEU A 37 5.09 8.20 6.64
C LEU A 37 4.17 6.98 6.74
N VAL A 38 4.33 6.01 5.83
CA VAL A 38 3.56 4.76 5.83
C VAL A 38 3.86 3.95 7.09
N GLY A 39 5.13 3.81 7.46
CA GLY A 39 5.55 3.09 8.68
C GLY A 39 4.91 3.67 9.94
N VAL A 40 4.99 5.00 10.11
CA VAL A 40 4.35 5.71 11.23
C VAL A 40 2.83 5.54 11.18
N GLY A 41 2.20 5.70 10.01
CA GLY A 41 0.76 5.54 9.81
C GLY A 41 0.25 4.14 10.18
N THR A 42 0.97 3.07 9.83
CA THR A 42 0.58 1.70 10.21
C THR A 42 0.67 1.44 11.71
N ARG A 43 1.60 2.09 12.43
CA ARG A 43 1.67 2.00 13.89
C ARG A 43 0.51 2.74 14.56
N TYR A 44 0.18 3.95 14.09
CA TYR A 44 -0.98 4.69 14.60
C TYR A 44 -2.31 3.99 14.29
N GLY A 45 -2.43 3.37 13.12
CA GLY A 45 -3.61 2.59 12.72
C GLY A 45 -3.72 1.20 13.38
N SER A 46 -2.82 0.84 14.29
CA SER A 46 -2.73 -0.51 14.91
C SER A 46 -2.67 -1.67 13.90
N GLY A 47 -2.21 -1.40 12.68
CA GLY A 47 -2.11 -2.38 11.61
C GLY A 47 -2.00 -1.74 10.23
N CYS A 48 -1.93 -2.59 9.20
CA CYS A 48 -1.87 -2.18 7.81
C CYS A 48 -3.23 -2.37 7.11
N THR A 49 -3.38 -1.77 5.93
CA THR A 49 -4.52 -1.94 5.03
C THR A 49 -4.78 -3.41 4.69
N SER A 50 -3.72 -4.17 4.40
CA SER A 50 -3.84 -5.62 4.13
C SER A 50 -4.36 -6.38 5.35
N GLY A 51 -3.89 -6.09 6.57
CA GLY A 51 -4.33 -6.77 7.79
C GLY A 51 -5.78 -6.49 8.16
N HIS A 52 -6.19 -5.22 8.07
CA HIS A 52 -7.58 -4.80 8.32
C HIS A 52 -8.53 -5.29 7.20
N GLY A 53 -8.05 -5.31 5.95
CA GLY A 53 -8.79 -5.84 4.81
C GLY A 53 -8.96 -7.36 4.89
N VAL A 54 -7.88 -8.13 4.88
CA VAL A 54 -7.96 -9.60 4.76
C VAL A 54 -8.57 -10.24 6.00
N CYS A 55 -8.04 -9.95 7.19
CA CYS A 55 -8.51 -10.59 8.42
C CYS A 55 -9.75 -9.89 9.01
N GLY A 56 -9.76 -8.55 9.01
CA GLY A 56 -10.81 -7.78 9.68
C GLY A 56 -12.14 -7.70 8.91
N ILE A 57 -12.10 -7.72 7.57
CA ILE A 57 -13.31 -7.80 6.72
C ILE A 57 -13.86 -9.23 6.69
N SER A 58 -13.00 -10.27 6.71
CA SER A 58 -13.44 -11.66 6.82
C SER A 58 -14.20 -11.94 8.11
N ARG A 59 -13.90 -11.19 9.19
CA ARG A 59 -14.61 -11.27 10.46
C ARG A 59 -15.85 -10.35 10.53
N LEU A 60 -16.21 -9.70 9.43
CA LEU A 60 -17.32 -8.76 9.28
C LEU A 60 -17.32 -7.64 10.34
N SER A 61 -16.13 -7.18 10.75
CA SER A 61 -16.02 -6.16 11.79
C SER A 61 -16.17 -4.75 11.20
N PRO A 62 -17.17 -3.95 11.63
CA PRO A 62 -17.44 -2.62 11.07
C PRO A 62 -16.27 -1.65 11.30
N ARG A 63 -15.55 -1.81 12.42
CA ARG A 63 -14.37 -0.99 12.73
C ARG A 63 -13.24 -1.18 11.72
N SER A 64 -13.07 -2.40 11.20
CA SER A 64 -12.04 -2.71 10.21
C SER A 64 -12.41 -2.25 8.81
N ILE A 65 -13.70 -2.27 8.48
CA ILE A 65 -14.21 -1.70 7.22
C ILE A 65 -13.91 -0.20 7.17
N VAL A 66 -14.25 0.53 8.25
CA VAL A 66 -14.00 1.98 8.32
C VAL A 66 -12.51 2.29 8.22
N ALA A 67 -11.65 1.54 8.92
CA ALA A 67 -10.20 1.71 8.81
C ALA A 67 -9.69 1.49 7.38
N THR A 68 -10.18 0.44 6.71
CA THR A 68 -9.78 0.11 5.33
C THR A 68 -10.25 1.19 4.34
N VAL A 69 -11.47 1.68 4.49
CA VAL A 69 -12.01 2.78 3.67
C VAL A 69 -11.22 4.06 3.89
N ALA A 70 -10.91 4.42 5.14
CA ALA A 70 -10.13 5.61 5.47
C ALA A 70 -8.74 5.57 4.82
N PHE A 71 -8.04 4.44 4.90
CA PHE A 71 -6.75 4.27 4.24
C PHE A 71 -6.85 4.39 2.72
N MET A 72 -7.87 3.79 2.09
CA MET A 72 -8.04 3.90 0.65
C MET A 72 -8.36 5.33 0.21
N VAL A 73 -9.27 6.01 0.90
CA VAL A 73 -9.61 7.42 0.63
C VAL A 73 -8.38 8.31 0.76
N ALA A 74 -7.56 8.13 1.79
CA ALA A 74 -6.30 8.87 1.95
C ALA A 74 -5.33 8.62 0.78
N GLY A 75 -5.22 7.37 0.31
CA GLY A 75 -4.42 7.02 -0.86
C GLY A 75 -4.91 7.70 -2.14
N PHE A 76 -6.22 7.62 -2.43
CA PHE A 76 -6.83 8.29 -3.58
C PHE A 76 -6.65 9.80 -3.52
N ALA A 77 -6.87 10.42 -2.35
CA ALA A 77 -6.68 11.85 -2.15
C ALA A 77 -5.22 12.24 -2.38
N THR A 78 -4.25 11.47 -1.87
CA THR A 78 -2.82 11.73 -2.07
C THR A 78 -2.45 11.68 -3.55
N VAL A 79 -2.90 10.66 -4.29
CA VAL A 79 -2.65 10.55 -5.74
C VAL A 79 -3.35 11.68 -6.50
N TYR A 80 -4.59 12.02 -6.13
CA TYR A 80 -5.32 13.12 -6.75
C TYR A 80 -4.55 14.44 -6.58
N VAL A 81 -4.11 14.74 -5.36
CA VAL A 81 -3.31 15.94 -5.06
C VAL A 81 -1.99 15.91 -5.81
N LEU A 82 -1.21 14.84 -5.72
CA LEU A 82 0.08 14.76 -6.39
C LEU A 82 -0.04 14.90 -7.91
N ARG A 83 -1.06 14.28 -8.51
CA ARG A 83 -1.19 14.21 -9.97
C ARG A 83 -1.92 15.41 -10.58
N HIS A 84 -2.83 16.06 -9.86
CA HIS A 84 -3.58 17.23 -10.35
C HIS A 84 -3.05 18.57 -9.83
N LEU A 85 -2.44 18.63 -8.63
CA LEU A 85 -1.95 19.89 -8.05
C LEU A 85 -0.43 20.07 -8.19
N LEU A 86 0.36 18.99 -8.19
CA LEU A 86 1.83 19.06 -8.21
C LEU A 86 2.47 18.56 -9.51
N GLY A 87 1.78 17.68 -10.24
CA GLY A 87 2.25 17.10 -11.51
C GLY A 87 1.56 17.66 -12.76
N GLY A 88 0.97 18.85 -12.66
CA GLY A 88 0.45 19.62 -13.79
C GLY A 88 1.55 20.37 -14.53
#